data_AF-A0A7Y5RYG7-F1
#
_entry.id   AF-A0A7Y5RYG7-F1
#
_cell.length_a   1.000
_cell.length_b   1.000
_cell.length_c   1.000
_cell.angle_alpha   90.00
_cell.angle_beta   90.00
_cell.angle_gamma   90.00
#
_symmetry.space_group_name_H-M   'P 1'
#
loop_
_entity.id
_entity.type
_entity.pdbx_description
1 polymer ?
#
loop_
_entity_poly.entity_id
_entity_poly.type
_entity_poly.pdbx_seq_one_letter_code
_entity_poly.pdbx_strand_id
1 'polypeptide(L)'
;MTCPDSDRWNLLTMNLLDEQDAAAMLVHAGQCASCQSRLIGARADHALLTRFAASLDRGHEALRERLMSDLPAAPPAPAHRGALLRAGRRMGDWIMSLNPRSPWRAAAGIAAAACLVFAIVAVVSDGSNAAFARAVEGFRLARTMACNMTTHISLELPEKVDEQTVRSRLSMYAGGDTRAWLIEQSEPPMRQLTLPDAVYITEGGKTRVLQVKPGARGEIVEGPDQWLGQLLTVARQPDRALGERTIGNRKADGFEIAGWRMGLGDRPTDGSNATHGESSWLRVWVARDNQLPALIEIERATKWNFGWSRSRVAMDDIRWDIPLDANAFQPPEETGDETVTTEVPAATEEALIDGLRAYADQSAQIEALLQEATARAADDPERLQQIEQVRGILYADSAYPPRLDPTWLPTAVASRAAGLAAVQRLKARRDAAAAEDATTDQATPTLDAAAHEQTAARVFAASSYYRKLLMEHRAPEYFGAKVKPGDKSAVLMRWMLDESTIRIIRGDLSVEDVTAGANMLLP
;
A
#
# COMPACT_ATOMS: atom_id res chain seq x y z
N MET A 1 31.26 -18.13 -18.99
CA MET A 1 30.08 -18.71 -19.67
C MET A 1 29.60 -17.69 -20.69
N THR A 2 29.27 -18.10 -21.92
CA THR A 2 28.63 -17.20 -22.90
C THR A 2 27.24 -16.80 -22.40
N CYS A 3 26.80 -15.57 -22.69
CA CYS A 3 25.48 -15.09 -22.25
C CYS A 3 24.37 -16.04 -22.75
N PRO A 4 23.51 -16.58 -21.87
CA PRO A 4 22.38 -17.41 -22.25
C PRO A 4 21.40 -16.66 -23.16
N ASP A 5 20.73 -17.41 -24.04
CA ASP A 5 19.60 -16.89 -24.82
C ASP A 5 18.45 -16.42 -23.90
N SER A 6 17.49 -15.68 -24.48
CA SER A 6 16.33 -15.16 -23.75
C SER A 6 15.43 -16.27 -23.20
N ASP A 7 15.30 -17.39 -23.91
CA ASP A 7 14.38 -18.47 -23.57
C ASP A 7 14.83 -19.20 -22.29
N ARG A 8 16.13 -19.36 -22.07
CA ARG A 8 16.65 -19.94 -20.82
C ARG A 8 16.32 -19.09 -19.60
N TRP A 9 16.21 -17.76 -19.73
CA TRP A 9 15.77 -16.92 -18.61
C TRP A 9 14.29 -17.14 -18.29
N ASN A 10 13.45 -17.32 -19.30
CA ASN A 10 12.04 -17.68 -19.10
C ASN A 10 11.90 -19.03 -18.39
N LEU A 11 12.62 -20.06 -18.88
CA LEU A 11 12.65 -21.39 -18.24
C LEU A 11 13.14 -21.33 -16.79
N LEU A 12 14.16 -20.53 -16.50
CA LEU A 12 14.65 -20.30 -15.14
C LEU A 12 13.54 -19.71 -14.26
N THR A 13 12.84 -18.69 -14.74
CA THR A 13 11.79 -18.03 -13.94
C THR A 13 10.58 -18.92 -13.72
N MET A 14 10.26 -19.79 -14.68
CA MET A 14 9.21 -20.81 -14.58
C MET A 14 9.62 -22.05 -13.79
N ASN A 15 10.86 -22.08 -13.28
CA ASN A 15 11.43 -23.19 -12.53
C ASN A 15 11.45 -24.53 -13.32
N LEU A 16 11.73 -24.42 -14.62
CA LEU A 16 11.77 -25.55 -15.57
C LEU A 16 13.20 -26.01 -15.92
N LEU A 17 14.22 -25.35 -15.37
CA LEU A 17 15.60 -25.80 -15.47
C LEU A 17 15.94 -26.76 -14.33
N ASP A 18 16.90 -27.65 -14.55
CA ASP A 18 17.48 -28.41 -13.43
C ASP A 18 18.24 -27.48 -12.47
N GLU A 19 18.45 -27.97 -11.25
CA GLU A 19 19.04 -27.20 -10.16
C GLU A 19 20.47 -26.69 -10.49
N GLN A 20 21.26 -27.49 -11.21
CA GLN A 20 22.63 -27.16 -11.56
C GLN A 20 22.67 -26.04 -12.60
N ASP A 21 21.83 -26.12 -13.64
CA ASP A 21 21.69 -25.10 -14.67
C ASP A 21 21.09 -23.81 -14.11
N ALA A 22 20.09 -23.91 -13.23
CA ALA A 22 19.50 -22.75 -12.58
C ALA A 22 20.53 -22.00 -11.71
N ALA A 23 21.31 -22.73 -10.91
CA ALA A 23 22.38 -22.15 -10.10
C ALA A 23 23.45 -21.48 -10.96
N ALA A 24 23.88 -22.13 -12.04
CA ALA A 24 24.88 -21.57 -12.96
C ALA A 24 24.40 -20.27 -13.64
N MET A 25 23.13 -20.21 -14.04
CA MET A 25 22.54 -19.01 -14.62
C MET A 25 22.42 -17.85 -13.62
N LEU A 26 22.03 -18.13 -12.37
CA LEU A 26 21.95 -17.12 -11.32
C LEU A 26 23.34 -16.53 -10.99
N VAL A 27 24.37 -17.38 -10.91
CA VAL A 27 25.77 -16.92 -10.74
C VAL A 27 26.20 -16.03 -11.90
N HIS A 28 25.89 -16.41 -13.14
CA HIS A 28 26.23 -15.60 -14.31
C HIS A 28 25.49 -14.27 -14.35
N ALA A 29 24.19 -14.23 -14.02
CA ALA A 29 23.40 -13.00 -13.92
C ALA A 29 23.99 -12.03 -12.88
N GLY A 30 24.57 -12.53 -11.79
CA GLY A 30 25.26 -11.71 -10.79
C GLY A 30 26.56 -11.07 -11.28
N GLN A 31 27.13 -11.55 -12.39
CA GLN A 31 28.40 -11.07 -12.95
C GLN A 31 28.24 -10.31 -14.28
N CYS A 32 27.04 -10.29 -14.86
CA CYS A 32 26.79 -9.77 -16.21
C CYS A 32 25.54 -8.88 -16.21
N ALA A 33 25.74 -7.56 -16.33
CA ALA A 33 24.68 -6.56 -16.25
C ALA A 33 23.55 -6.77 -17.30
N SER A 34 23.90 -7.15 -18.54
CA SER A 34 22.88 -7.44 -19.56
C SER A 34 22.03 -8.66 -19.21
N CYS A 35 22.64 -9.69 -18.63
CA CYS A 35 21.93 -10.89 -18.20
C CYS A 35 21.09 -10.64 -16.94
N GLN A 36 21.55 -9.77 -16.04
CA GLN A 36 20.75 -9.29 -14.93
C GLN A 36 19.47 -8.59 -15.40
N SER A 37 19.58 -7.69 -16.39
CA SER A 37 18.43 -7.02 -16.98
C SER A 37 17.45 -8.00 -17.64
N ARG A 38 17.97 -9.01 -18.37
CA ARG A 38 17.13 -10.07 -18.96
C ARG A 38 16.41 -10.92 -17.91
N LEU A 39 17.09 -11.26 -16.82
CA LEU A 39 16.47 -11.98 -15.70
C LEU A 39 15.34 -11.16 -15.05
N ILE A 40 15.52 -9.85 -14.90
CA ILE A 40 14.47 -8.94 -14.39
C ILE A 40 13.27 -8.94 -15.35
N GLY A 41 13.52 -8.78 -16.66
CA GLY A 41 12.47 -8.84 -17.69
C GLY A 41 11.69 -10.15 -17.68
N ALA A 42 12.40 -11.29 -17.73
CA ALA A 42 11.77 -12.61 -17.67
C ALA A 42 10.93 -12.83 -16.40
N ARG A 43 11.34 -12.27 -15.25
CA ARG A 43 10.55 -12.34 -14.01
C ARG A 43 9.27 -11.53 -14.11
N ALA A 44 9.32 -10.36 -14.73
CA ALA A 44 8.13 -9.53 -14.96
C ALA A 44 7.15 -10.25 -15.91
N ASP A 45 7.66 -10.83 -17.00
CA ASP A 45 6.86 -11.60 -17.97
C ASP A 45 6.22 -12.84 -17.32
N HIS A 46 6.98 -13.61 -16.54
CA HIS A 46 6.41 -14.75 -15.81
C HIS A 46 5.34 -14.29 -14.82
N ALA A 47 5.57 -13.22 -14.04
CA ALA A 47 4.56 -12.69 -13.13
C ALA A 47 3.28 -12.23 -13.86
N LEU A 48 3.40 -11.72 -15.09
CA LEU A 48 2.26 -11.40 -15.95
C LEU A 48 1.53 -12.67 -16.41
N LEU A 49 2.25 -13.69 -16.88
CA LEU A 49 1.70 -14.98 -17.30
C LEU A 49 1.00 -15.72 -16.15
N THR A 50 1.58 -15.73 -14.94
CA THR A 50 0.95 -16.32 -13.75
C THR A 50 -0.36 -15.61 -13.41
N ARG A 51 -0.41 -14.27 -13.54
CA ARG A 51 -1.65 -13.51 -13.34
C ARG A 51 -2.71 -13.86 -14.38
N PHE A 52 -2.33 -13.99 -15.65
CA PHE A 52 -3.23 -14.42 -16.72
C PHE A 52 -3.74 -15.85 -16.51
N ALA A 53 -2.85 -16.80 -16.22
CA ALA A 53 -3.22 -18.19 -15.94
C ALA A 53 -4.17 -18.28 -14.74
N ALA A 54 -3.86 -17.59 -13.65
CA ALA A 54 -4.74 -17.54 -12.49
C ALA A 54 -6.10 -16.89 -12.81
N SER A 55 -6.14 -15.89 -13.69
CA SER A 55 -7.40 -15.30 -14.16
C SER A 55 -8.22 -16.27 -15.01
N LEU A 56 -7.55 -17.08 -15.84
CA LEU A 56 -8.18 -18.07 -16.71
C LEU A 56 -8.73 -19.25 -15.90
N ASP A 57 -7.95 -19.76 -14.95
CA ASP A 57 -8.38 -20.80 -14.01
C ASP A 57 -9.60 -20.34 -13.19
N ARG A 58 -9.59 -19.09 -12.71
CA ARG A 58 -10.73 -18.49 -12.01
C ARG A 58 -11.98 -18.39 -12.90
N GLY A 59 -11.82 -17.95 -14.15
CA GLY A 59 -12.93 -17.92 -15.12
C GLY A 59 -13.51 -19.29 -15.42
N HIS A 60 -12.66 -20.32 -15.52
CA HIS A 60 -13.10 -21.71 -15.69
C HIS A 60 -13.82 -22.26 -14.47
N GLU A 61 -13.38 -21.94 -13.25
CA GLU A 61 -14.05 -22.38 -12.02
C GLU A 61 -15.44 -21.75 -11.90
N ALA A 62 -15.59 -20.45 -12.19
CA ALA A 62 -16.89 -19.78 -12.21
C ALA A 62 -17.83 -20.39 -13.29
N LEU A 63 -17.29 -20.72 -14.47
CA LEU A 63 -18.06 -21.40 -15.51
C LEU A 63 -18.45 -22.82 -15.08
N ARG A 64 -17.57 -23.52 -14.37
CA ARG A 64 -17.82 -24.86 -13.81
C ARG A 64 -18.90 -24.82 -12.73
N GLU A 65 -18.83 -23.89 -11.79
CA GLU A 65 -19.87 -23.71 -10.76
C GLU A 65 -21.22 -23.41 -11.40
N ARG A 66 -21.27 -22.56 -12.43
CA ARG A 66 -22.47 -22.29 -13.21
C ARG A 66 -23.01 -23.53 -13.93
N LEU A 67 -22.13 -24.31 -14.56
CA LEU A 67 -22.49 -25.59 -15.16
C LEU A 67 -23.04 -26.58 -14.12
N MET A 68 -22.44 -26.64 -12.93
CA MET A 68 -22.88 -27.50 -11.84
C MET A 68 -24.22 -27.05 -11.24
N SER A 69 -24.51 -25.74 -11.22
CA SER A 69 -25.82 -25.22 -10.81
C SER A 69 -26.92 -25.46 -11.86
N ASP A 70 -26.54 -25.51 -13.13
CA ASP A 70 -27.45 -25.78 -14.25
C ASP A 70 -27.76 -27.29 -14.41
N LEU A 71 -27.01 -28.17 -13.74
CA LEU A 71 -27.33 -29.60 -13.71
C LEU A 71 -28.59 -29.85 -12.88
N PRO A 72 -29.57 -30.63 -13.38
CA PRO A 72 -30.77 -30.94 -12.64
C PRO A 72 -30.44 -31.72 -11.35
N ALA A 73 -31.08 -31.34 -10.24
CA ALA A 73 -30.83 -31.86 -8.90
C ALA A 73 -31.08 -33.38 -8.73
N ALA A 74 -31.70 -34.03 -9.73
CA ALA A 74 -31.94 -35.46 -9.74
C ALA A 74 -31.40 -36.08 -11.04
N PRO A 75 -30.49 -37.07 -10.96
CA PRO A 75 -30.12 -37.84 -12.13
C PRO A 75 -31.37 -38.59 -12.65
N PRO A 76 -31.56 -38.69 -13.99
CA PRO A 76 -32.61 -39.54 -14.54
C PRO A 76 -32.41 -40.98 -14.04
N ALA A 77 -33.52 -41.64 -13.72
CA ALA A 77 -33.53 -42.98 -13.14
C ALA A 77 -32.68 -43.97 -13.98
N PRO A 78 -31.90 -44.85 -13.32
CA PRO A 78 -30.93 -45.70 -14.00
C PRO A 78 -31.62 -46.72 -14.90
N ALA A 79 -31.28 -46.70 -16.19
CA ALA A 79 -31.49 -47.85 -17.07
C ALA A 79 -30.44 -48.92 -16.72
N HIS A 80 -30.92 -50.11 -16.36
CA HIS A 80 -30.11 -51.30 -16.08
C HIS A 80 -29.01 -51.53 -17.14
N ARG A 81 -27.74 -51.46 -16.72
CA ARG A 81 -26.62 -52.05 -17.44
C ARG A 81 -25.68 -52.79 -16.50
N GLY A 82 -25.22 -53.92 -17.02
CA GLY A 82 -24.70 -55.05 -16.27
C GLY A 82 -23.31 -54.85 -15.69
N ALA A 83 -23.02 -55.74 -14.76
CA ALA A 83 -21.77 -55.88 -14.05
C ALA A 83 -20.60 -56.23 -14.99
N LEU A 84 -19.52 -55.46 -14.91
CA LEU A 84 -18.16 -55.90 -15.20
C LEU A 84 -17.15 -54.84 -14.70
N LEU A 85 -16.06 -55.33 -14.10
CA LEU A 85 -14.81 -54.62 -13.72
C LEU A 85 -14.76 -53.99 -12.31
N ARG A 86 -14.60 -54.89 -11.32
CA ARG A 86 -13.78 -54.68 -10.11
C ARG A 86 -12.43 -55.39 -10.33
N ALA A 87 -11.30 -54.67 -10.29
CA ALA A 87 -10.00 -55.12 -9.77
C ALA A 87 -8.90 -54.12 -10.16
N GLY A 88 -8.14 -53.60 -9.18
CA GLY A 88 -6.92 -52.84 -9.46
C GLY A 88 -6.49 -51.85 -8.38
N ARG A 89 -6.11 -52.34 -7.20
CA ARG A 89 -5.30 -51.58 -6.22
C ARG A 89 -4.22 -52.49 -5.63
N ARG A 90 -3.03 -51.91 -5.46
CA ARG A 90 -1.86 -52.31 -4.64
C ARG A 90 -0.81 -53.23 -5.27
N MET A 91 0.28 -52.61 -5.75
CA MET A 91 1.63 -53.18 -5.73
C MET A 91 2.64 -52.03 -5.92
N GLY A 92 3.18 -51.49 -4.82
CA GLY A 92 4.06 -50.32 -4.91
C GLY A 92 4.84 -49.98 -3.64
N ASP A 93 5.03 -50.95 -2.74
CA ASP A 93 5.82 -50.81 -1.52
C ASP A 93 6.51 -52.15 -1.22
N TRP A 94 7.44 -52.57 -2.08
CA TRP A 94 8.47 -53.57 -1.75
C TRP A 94 9.33 -53.86 -2.97
N ILE A 95 10.49 -53.21 -3.10
CA ILE A 95 11.75 -53.77 -3.61
C ILE A 95 12.82 -52.67 -3.55
N MET A 96 13.89 -52.97 -2.82
CA MET A 96 15.19 -52.29 -2.68
C MET A 96 15.35 -51.17 -1.65
N SER A 97 15.28 -51.58 -0.37
CA SER A 97 16.33 -51.23 0.58
C SER A 97 17.56 -52.13 0.35
N LEU A 98 18.77 -51.55 0.33
CA LEU A 98 19.95 -51.94 1.13
C LEU A 98 21.26 -51.31 0.57
N ASN A 99 21.86 -50.50 1.44
CA ASN A 99 23.23 -49.95 1.53
C ASN A 99 24.26 -51.12 1.79
N PRO A 100 25.62 -50.99 1.98
CA PRO A 100 26.45 -49.79 2.16
C PRO A 100 27.98 -49.82 1.75
N ARG A 101 28.69 -48.71 2.08
CA ARG A 101 30.12 -48.53 2.48
C ARG A 101 31.25 -48.54 1.41
N SER A 102 32.06 -47.46 1.37
CA SER A 102 33.45 -47.42 1.90
C SER A 102 34.08 -46.00 1.85
N PRO A 103 35.18 -45.71 2.60
CA PRO A 103 35.57 -44.39 3.10
C PRO A 103 36.78 -43.78 2.37
N TRP A 104 36.99 -42.46 2.47
CA TRP A 104 38.31 -41.83 2.62
C TRP A 104 38.16 -40.37 3.10
N ARG A 105 38.86 -40.03 4.19
CA ARG A 105 39.03 -38.66 4.72
C ARG A 105 40.53 -38.35 4.71
N ALA A 106 40.91 -37.19 4.20
CA ALA A 106 41.99 -36.37 4.76
C ALA A 106 41.95 -34.95 4.15
N ALA A 107 42.36 -33.96 4.94
CA ALA A 107 42.52 -32.53 4.63
C ALA A 107 41.32 -31.60 4.92
N ALA A 108 40.94 -31.50 6.19
CA ALA A 108 40.18 -30.36 6.73
C ALA A 108 40.82 -29.94 8.06
N GLY A 109 41.33 -28.71 8.13
CA GLY A 109 41.94 -28.20 9.36
C GLY A 109 41.67 -26.74 9.65
N ILE A 110 41.61 -25.86 8.64
CA ILE A 110 41.55 -24.41 8.91
C ILE A 110 40.44 -23.68 8.11
N ALA A 111 39.82 -24.32 7.10
CA ALA A 111 38.62 -23.79 6.43
C ALA A 111 37.29 -24.08 7.18
N ALA A 112 37.30 -25.05 8.11
CA ALA A 112 36.08 -25.58 8.71
C ALA A 112 35.39 -24.58 9.68
N ALA A 113 36.12 -23.70 10.35
CA ALA A 113 35.52 -22.75 11.30
C ALA A 113 34.85 -21.56 10.60
N ALA A 114 35.44 -21.03 9.52
CA ALA A 114 34.81 -19.99 8.70
C ALA A 114 33.65 -20.53 7.87
N CYS A 115 33.76 -21.76 7.33
CA CYS A 115 32.64 -22.43 6.65
C CYS A 115 31.54 -22.87 7.62
N LEU A 116 31.82 -23.20 8.89
CA LEU A 116 30.75 -23.49 9.86
C LEU A 116 29.98 -22.22 10.20
N VAL A 117 30.64 -21.08 10.39
CA VAL A 117 29.94 -19.82 10.65
C VAL A 117 29.17 -19.37 9.40
N PHE A 118 29.73 -19.49 8.20
CA PHE A 118 29.01 -19.16 6.96
C PHE A 118 27.88 -20.16 6.64
N ALA A 119 28.06 -21.46 6.91
CA ALA A 119 27.02 -22.46 6.73
C ALA A 119 25.94 -22.37 7.81
N ILE A 120 26.27 -22.02 9.06
CA ILE A 120 25.28 -21.77 10.11
C ILE A 120 24.54 -20.47 9.80
N VAL A 121 25.21 -19.41 9.35
CA VAL A 121 24.55 -18.16 8.93
C VAL A 121 23.66 -18.38 7.69
N ALA A 122 24.12 -19.13 6.68
CA ALA A 122 23.35 -19.43 5.47
C ALA A 122 22.19 -20.40 5.72
N VAL A 123 22.40 -21.47 6.51
CA VAL A 123 21.35 -22.45 6.83
C VAL A 123 20.31 -21.88 7.79
N VAL A 124 20.70 -21.00 8.71
CA VAL A 124 19.75 -20.31 9.60
C VAL A 124 19.01 -19.19 8.85
N SER A 125 19.63 -18.50 7.89
CA SER A 125 18.97 -17.45 7.10
C SER A 125 17.98 -17.98 6.06
N ASP A 126 18.27 -19.12 5.43
CA ASP A 126 17.40 -19.68 4.39
C ASP A 126 16.10 -20.23 4.99
N GLY A 127 16.19 -20.84 6.18
CA GLY A 127 15.02 -21.35 6.90
C GLY A 127 14.05 -20.24 7.33
N SER A 128 14.57 -19.11 7.81
CA SER A 128 13.73 -18.00 8.28
C SER A 128 13.01 -17.30 7.13
N ASN A 129 13.70 -17.04 6.01
CA ASN A 129 13.08 -16.38 4.85
C ASN A 129 11.99 -17.26 4.21
N ALA A 130 12.19 -18.58 4.19
CA ALA A 130 11.17 -19.51 3.72
C ALA A 130 9.90 -19.49 4.59
N ALA A 131 10.03 -19.30 5.90
CA ALA A 131 8.87 -19.20 6.80
C ALA A 131 8.02 -17.95 6.51
N PHE A 132 8.65 -16.78 6.34
CA PHE A 132 7.93 -15.56 5.96
C PHE A 132 7.26 -15.68 4.59
N ALA A 133 7.97 -16.21 3.59
CA ALA A 133 7.41 -16.42 2.26
C ALA A 133 6.19 -17.35 2.27
N ARG A 134 6.26 -18.46 3.04
CA ARG A 134 5.12 -19.37 3.23
C ARG A 134 3.95 -18.68 3.93
N ALA A 135 4.20 -17.78 4.89
CA ALA A 135 3.15 -17.06 5.58
C ALA A 135 2.41 -16.07 4.69
N VAL A 136 3.15 -15.33 3.86
CA VAL A 136 2.54 -14.44 2.86
C VAL A 136 1.71 -15.25 1.85
N GLU A 137 2.19 -16.43 1.44
CA GLU A 137 1.44 -17.32 0.57
C GLU A 137 0.18 -17.90 1.27
N GLY A 138 0.28 -18.30 2.53
CA GLY A 138 -0.86 -18.75 3.32
C GLY A 138 -1.92 -17.66 3.46
N PHE A 139 -1.50 -16.42 3.69
CA PHE A 139 -2.39 -15.26 3.69
C PHE A 139 -3.03 -15.03 2.31
N ARG A 140 -2.27 -15.15 1.22
CA ARG A 140 -2.83 -15.11 -0.15
C ARG A 140 -3.88 -16.20 -0.37
N LEU A 141 -3.73 -17.38 0.23
CA LEU A 141 -4.68 -18.49 0.07
C LEU A 141 -5.89 -18.40 1.01
N ALA A 142 -5.77 -17.68 2.12
CA ALA A 142 -6.85 -17.52 3.08
C ALA A 142 -8.07 -16.84 2.45
N ARG A 143 -9.25 -17.41 2.73
CA ARG A 143 -10.54 -16.91 2.24
C ARG A 143 -11.12 -15.85 3.15
N THR A 144 -10.93 -16.00 4.45
CA THR A 144 -11.44 -15.05 5.43
C THR A 144 -10.40 -14.78 6.51
N MET A 145 -10.51 -13.61 7.12
CA MET A 145 -9.70 -13.23 8.28
C MET A 145 -10.54 -12.34 9.18
N ALA A 146 -10.38 -12.45 10.49
CA ALA A 146 -10.77 -11.39 11.42
C ALA A 146 -9.68 -11.19 12.47
N CYS A 147 -9.50 -9.93 12.89
CA CYS A 147 -8.54 -9.54 13.90
C CYS A 147 -9.02 -8.28 14.63
N ASN A 148 -8.43 -8.01 15.80
CA ASN A 148 -8.55 -6.70 16.42
C ASN A 148 -7.44 -5.81 15.87
N MET A 149 -7.77 -4.55 15.60
CA MET A 149 -6.84 -3.55 15.13
C MET A 149 -6.79 -2.42 16.15
N THR A 150 -5.60 -2.14 16.70
CA THR A 150 -5.37 -0.99 17.57
C THR A 150 -4.45 -0.02 16.87
N THR A 151 -4.91 1.21 16.69
CA THR A 151 -4.16 2.29 16.06
C THR A 151 -3.83 3.33 17.13
N HIS A 152 -2.56 3.46 17.45
CA HIS A 152 -2.03 4.51 18.31
C HIS A 152 -1.45 5.61 17.43
N ILE A 153 -2.02 6.80 17.50
CA ILE A 153 -1.53 8.00 16.81
C ILE A 153 -0.94 8.91 17.87
N SER A 154 0.32 9.26 17.70
CA SER A 154 1.02 10.26 18.50
C SER A 154 1.38 11.42 17.58
N LEU A 155 1.00 12.63 17.98
CA LEU A 155 1.39 13.87 17.32
C LEU A 155 2.31 14.64 18.27
N GLU A 156 3.60 14.64 17.94
CA GLU A 156 4.64 15.38 18.64
C GLU A 156 4.64 16.82 18.12
N LEU A 157 3.96 17.72 18.84
CA LEU A 157 4.03 19.18 18.63
C LEU A 157 5.15 19.77 19.51
N PRO A 158 5.65 21.00 19.26
CA PRO A 158 6.80 21.56 19.97
C PRO A 158 6.64 21.63 21.50
N GLU A 159 5.40 21.75 21.98
CA GLU A 159 5.09 21.94 23.41
C GLU A 159 4.21 20.82 24.00
N LYS A 160 3.68 19.92 23.17
CA LYS A 160 2.72 18.90 23.62
C LYS A 160 2.79 17.66 22.73
N VAL A 161 2.71 16.49 23.35
CA VAL A 161 2.39 15.25 22.65
C VAL A 161 0.89 15.01 22.78
N ASP A 162 0.19 14.93 21.66
CA ASP A 162 -1.21 14.53 21.63
C ASP A 162 -1.29 13.07 21.21
N GLU A 163 -1.90 12.23 22.04
CA GLU A 163 -2.01 10.79 21.79
C GLU A 163 -3.47 10.40 21.65
N GLN A 164 -3.77 9.65 20.60
CA GLN A 164 -5.08 9.06 20.36
C GLN A 164 -4.91 7.56 20.16
N THR A 165 -5.76 6.78 20.81
CA THR A 165 -5.86 5.34 20.57
C THR A 165 -7.23 5.03 20.02
N VAL A 166 -7.26 4.43 18.83
CA VAL A 166 -8.48 3.96 18.19
C VAL A 166 -8.45 2.43 18.16
N ARG A 167 -9.52 1.81 18.62
CA ARG A 167 -9.71 0.36 18.55
C ARG A 167 -10.74 0.03 17.50
N SER A 168 -10.47 -0.98 16.71
CA SER A 168 -11.30 -1.38 15.59
C SER A 168 -11.28 -2.90 15.44
N ARG A 169 -12.27 -3.44 14.75
CA ARG A 169 -12.25 -4.80 14.24
C ARG A 169 -11.99 -4.75 12.75
N LEU A 170 -11.01 -5.51 12.27
CA LEU A 170 -10.75 -5.68 10.85
C LEU A 170 -11.15 -7.09 10.43
N SER A 171 -12.00 -7.18 9.41
CA SER A 171 -12.38 -8.43 8.77
C SER A 171 -12.05 -8.40 7.29
N MET A 172 -11.60 -9.52 6.74
CA MET A 172 -11.36 -9.72 5.32
C MET A 172 -12.23 -10.87 4.83
N TYR A 173 -12.80 -10.67 3.65
CA TYR A 173 -13.51 -11.71 2.92
C TYR A 173 -12.98 -11.80 1.49
N ALA A 174 -12.77 -13.01 1.00
CA ALA A 174 -12.41 -13.33 -0.36
C ALA A 174 -13.41 -14.36 -0.92
N GLY A 175 -14.23 -13.93 -1.86
CA GLY A 175 -15.22 -14.76 -2.54
C GLY A 175 -15.26 -14.43 -4.03
N GLY A 176 -15.19 -15.46 -4.88
CA GLY A 176 -15.04 -15.27 -6.32
C GLY A 176 -13.77 -14.47 -6.66
N ASP A 177 -13.92 -13.42 -7.48
CA ASP A 177 -12.85 -12.52 -7.91
C ASP A 177 -12.66 -11.28 -7.01
N THR A 178 -13.35 -11.25 -5.86
CA THR A 178 -13.43 -10.06 -5.01
C THR A 178 -12.84 -10.36 -3.65
N ARG A 179 -11.85 -9.56 -3.25
CA ARG A 179 -11.48 -9.40 -1.84
C ARG A 179 -11.97 -8.07 -1.30
N ALA A 180 -12.52 -8.10 -0.10
CA ALA A 180 -13.02 -6.94 0.61
C ALA A 180 -12.42 -6.84 2.00
N TRP A 181 -12.26 -5.61 2.47
CA TRP A 181 -11.97 -5.30 3.87
C TRP A 181 -13.15 -4.61 4.52
N LEU A 182 -13.45 -5.00 5.74
CA LEU A 182 -14.44 -4.36 6.59
C LEU A 182 -13.75 -3.93 7.89
N ILE A 183 -13.74 -2.62 8.15
CA ILE A 183 -13.22 -2.04 9.39
C ILE A 183 -14.40 -1.48 10.17
N GLU A 184 -14.54 -1.89 11.43
CA GLU A 184 -15.60 -1.46 12.32
C GLU A 184 -14.99 -0.83 13.58
N GLN A 185 -15.43 0.39 13.91
CA GLN A 185 -15.02 1.14 15.09
C GLN A 185 -16.24 1.36 15.98
N SER A 186 -16.06 1.26 17.29
CA SER A 186 -17.15 1.50 18.25
C SER A 186 -17.25 2.97 18.66
N GLU A 187 -16.12 3.68 18.75
CA GLU A 187 -16.03 5.02 19.34
C GLU A 187 -15.04 5.91 18.57
N PRO A 188 -15.52 6.90 17.79
CA PRO A 188 -16.92 7.03 17.34
C PRO A 188 -17.35 5.83 16.48
N PRO A 189 -18.66 5.52 16.40
CA PRO A 189 -19.15 4.42 15.59
C PRO A 189 -18.92 4.71 14.11
N MET A 190 -18.06 3.91 13.48
CA MET A 190 -17.72 4.03 12.06
C MET A 190 -17.62 2.63 11.45
N ARG A 191 -18.15 2.48 10.25
CA ARG A 191 -18.02 1.26 9.44
C ARG A 191 -17.43 1.63 8.08
N GLN A 192 -16.28 1.07 7.74
CA GLN A 192 -15.65 1.23 6.43
C GLN A 192 -15.62 -0.11 5.70
N LEU A 193 -16.33 -0.20 4.57
CA LEU A 193 -16.27 -1.34 3.64
C LEU A 193 -15.47 -0.94 2.41
N THR A 194 -14.37 -1.64 2.18
CA THR A 194 -13.48 -1.44 1.04
C THR A 194 -13.69 -2.58 0.04
N LEU A 195 -14.31 -2.26 -1.09
CA LEU A 195 -14.47 -3.13 -2.25
C LEU A 195 -13.42 -2.77 -3.32
N PRO A 196 -13.23 -3.60 -4.37
CA PRO A 196 -12.22 -3.32 -5.38
C PRO A 196 -12.46 -2.04 -6.19
N ASP A 197 -13.70 -1.58 -6.28
CA ASP A 197 -14.14 -0.45 -7.08
C ASP A 197 -14.82 0.66 -6.26
N ALA A 198 -15.00 0.48 -4.95
CA ALA A 198 -15.62 1.48 -4.10
C ALA A 198 -15.17 1.37 -2.64
N VAL A 199 -15.18 2.51 -1.94
CA VAL A 199 -15.06 2.56 -0.47
C VAL A 199 -16.32 3.18 0.10
N TYR A 200 -17.01 2.43 0.96
CA TYR A 200 -18.17 2.89 1.71
C TYR A 200 -17.71 3.24 3.12
N ILE A 201 -18.01 4.46 3.56
CA ILE A 201 -17.74 4.92 4.92
C ILE A 201 -19.07 5.34 5.53
N THR A 202 -19.53 4.60 6.53
CA THR A 202 -20.75 4.90 7.28
C THR A 202 -20.37 5.42 8.66
N GLU A 203 -20.76 6.66 8.97
CA GLU A 203 -20.52 7.32 10.26
C GLU A 203 -21.77 8.13 10.65
N GLY A 204 -22.24 7.97 11.89
CA GLY A 204 -23.41 8.73 12.39
C GLY A 204 -24.69 8.52 11.58
N GLY A 205 -24.85 7.35 10.93
CA GLY A 205 -26.00 7.04 10.07
C GLY A 205 -25.87 7.55 8.62
N LYS A 206 -24.82 8.32 8.29
CA LYS A 206 -24.57 8.82 6.94
C LYS A 206 -23.61 7.91 6.22
N THR A 207 -23.84 7.63 4.94
CA THR A 207 -22.93 6.83 4.11
C THR A 207 -22.28 7.69 3.04
N ARG A 208 -20.96 7.67 2.98
CA ARG A 208 -20.17 8.26 1.89
C ARG A 208 -19.60 7.17 1.03
N VAL A 209 -19.63 7.36 -0.27
CA VAL A 209 -19.15 6.40 -1.26
C VAL A 209 -18.05 7.06 -2.08
N LEU A 210 -16.85 6.51 -1.98
CA LEU A 210 -15.75 6.85 -2.89
C LEU A 210 -15.76 5.85 -4.03
N GLN A 211 -16.35 6.22 -5.16
CA GLN A 211 -16.42 5.36 -6.34
C GLN A 211 -15.13 5.48 -7.15
N VAL A 212 -14.45 4.36 -7.36
CA VAL A 212 -13.19 4.29 -8.10
C VAL A 212 -13.48 3.96 -9.56
N LYS A 213 -13.05 4.82 -10.49
CA LYS A 213 -13.27 4.56 -11.92
C LYS A 213 -12.55 3.28 -12.38
N PRO A 214 -13.12 2.51 -13.34
CA PRO A 214 -12.41 1.42 -13.99
C PRO A 214 -11.06 1.90 -14.55
N GLY A 215 -9.98 1.16 -14.27
CA GLY A 215 -8.60 1.56 -14.61
C GLY A 215 -7.86 2.28 -13.49
N ALA A 216 -8.56 2.75 -12.45
CA ALA A 216 -7.96 3.27 -11.23
C ALA A 216 -7.83 2.21 -10.12
N ARG A 217 -8.37 1.00 -10.40
CA ARG A 217 -8.38 -0.16 -9.50
C ARG A 217 -6.96 -0.59 -9.14
N GLY A 218 -6.69 -0.73 -7.85
CA GLY A 218 -5.38 -1.13 -7.31
C GLY A 218 -4.31 -0.03 -7.28
N GLU A 219 -4.58 1.13 -7.89
CA GLU A 219 -3.69 2.30 -7.84
C GLU A 219 -4.13 3.34 -6.81
N ILE A 220 -5.42 3.33 -6.44
CA ILE A 220 -6.06 4.35 -5.60
C ILE A 220 -6.33 3.80 -4.20
N VAL A 221 -7.19 2.80 -4.08
CA VAL A 221 -7.62 2.28 -2.79
C VAL A 221 -6.72 1.12 -2.36
N GLU A 222 -6.07 1.28 -1.19
CA GLU A 222 -5.31 0.20 -0.54
C GLU A 222 -6.28 -0.88 -0.05
N GLY A 223 -6.60 -1.82 -0.95
CA GLY A 223 -7.37 -3.01 -0.63
C GLY A 223 -6.50 -4.20 -0.23
N PRO A 224 -7.14 -5.31 0.21
CA PRO A 224 -6.47 -6.56 0.54
C PRO A 224 -5.49 -7.05 -0.53
N ASP A 225 -5.91 -7.04 -1.80
CA ASP A 225 -5.08 -7.56 -2.90
C ASP A 225 -3.84 -6.69 -3.15
N GLN A 226 -3.94 -5.37 -3.01
CA GLN A 226 -2.80 -4.48 -3.19
C GLN A 226 -1.78 -4.69 -2.06
N TRP A 227 -2.25 -4.75 -0.81
CA TRP A 227 -1.39 -4.99 0.34
C TRP A 227 -0.71 -6.37 0.27
N LEU A 228 -1.45 -7.41 -0.13
CA LEU A 228 -0.89 -8.74 -0.43
C LEU A 228 0.14 -8.70 -1.55
N GLY A 229 -0.14 -7.97 -2.63
CA GLY A 229 0.78 -7.78 -3.74
C GLY A 229 2.11 -7.20 -3.28
N GLN A 230 2.07 -6.14 -2.46
CA GLN A 230 3.27 -5.53 -1.87
C GLN A 230 4.02 -6.51 -0.95
N LEU A 231 3.32 -7.23 -0.08
CA LEU A 231 3.93 -8.24 0.79
C LEU A 231 4.65 -9.32 -0.03
N LEU A 232 4.05 -9.79 -1.12
CA LEU A 232 4.64 -10.79 -2.01
C LEU A 232 5.96 -10.30 -2.63
N THR A 233 6.09 -8.99 -2.92
CA THR A 233 7.36 -8.44 -3.45
C THR A 233 8.51 -8.49 -2.44
N VAL A 234 8.22 -8.46 -1.15
CA VAL A 234 9.22 -8.48 -0.07
C VAL A 234 9.31 -9.84 0.64
N ALA A 235 8.38 -10.75 0.37
CA ALA A 235 8.20 -12.04 1.05
C ALA A 235 9.46 -12.91 1.13
N ARG A 236 10.34 -12.83 0.12
CA ARG A 236 11.57 -13.62 0.04
C ARG A 236 12.78 -12.93 0.67
N GLN A 237 12.68 -11.63 0.96
CA GLN A 237 13.80 -10.80 1.40
C GLN A 237 13.30 -9.80 2.45
N PRO A 238 12.84 -10.27 3.64
CA PRO A 238 12.63 -9.37 4.76
C PRO A 238 13.95 -8.69 5.12
N ASP A 239 13.91 -7.44 5.60
CA ASP A 239 15.12 -6.68 5.92
C ASP A 239 15.83 -7.23 7.15
N ARG A 240 15.07 -7.73 8.13
CA ARG A 240 15.61 -8.25 9.40
C ARG A 240 14.74 -9.34 10.01
N ALA A 241 15.36 -10.43 10.47
CA ALA A 241 14.71 -11.39 11.36
C ALA A 241 14.74 -10.87 12.82
N LEU A 242 13.61 -10.96 13.52
CA LEU A 242 13.44 -10.45 14.88
C LEU A 242 13.59 -11.53 15.97
N GLY A 243 13.65 -12.80 15.57
CA GLY A 243 13.71 -13.94 16.49
C GLY A 243 12.32 -14.47 16.88
N GLU A 244 12.24 -15.17 18.01
CA GLU A 244 11.02 -15.81 18.50
C GLU A 244 10.27 -14.92 19.51
N ARG A 245 8.95 -14.87 19.42
CA ARG A 245 8.06 -14.25 20.43
C ARG A 245 6.84 -15.15 20.65
N THR A 246 6.37 -15.21 21.90
CA THR A 246 5.09 -15.84 22.22
C THR A 246 3.97 -14.80 22.07
N ILE A 247 2.97 -15.10 21.24
CA ILE A 247 1.79 -14.25 21.00
C ILE A 247 0.55 -15.05 21.41
N GLY A 248 -0.10 -14.61 22.48
CA GLY A 248 -1.10 -15.42 23.16
C GLY A 248 -0.47 -16.71 23.69
N ASN A 249 -0.91 -17.86 23.18
CA ASN A 249 -0.39 -19.18 23.49
C ASN A 249 0.46 -19.80 22.36
N ARG A 250 0.81 -19.03 21.32
CA ARG A 250 1.53 -19.51 20.13
C ARG A 250 2.96 -18.98 20.09
N LYS A 251 3.90 -19.82 19.68
CA LYS A 251 5.27 -19.39 19.33
C LYS A 251 5.28 -18.88 17.91
N ALA A 252 5.90 -17.72 17.68
CA ALA A 252 5.98 -17.09 16.38
C ALA A 252 7.39 -16.58 16.07
N ASP A 253 7.77 -16.65 14.80
CA ASP A 253 9.00 -16.05 14.27
C ASP A 253 8.70 -14.67 13.70
N GLY A 254 9.47 -13.66 14.11
CA GLY A 254 9.28 -12.27 13.71
C GLY A 254 10.15 -11.85 12.54
N PHE A 255 9.59 -11.05 11.66
CA PHE A 255 10.24 -10.45 10.51
C PHE A 255 9.95 -8.96 10.48
N GLU A 256 10.94 -8.15 10.10
CA GLU A 256 10.80 -6.71 9.90
C GLU A 256 11.14 -6.35 8.47
N ILE A 257 10.35 -5.43 7.93
CA ILE A 257 10.47 -4.84 6.61
C ILE A 257 10.51 -3.33 6.78
N ALA A 258 11.45 -2.67 6.10
CA ALA A 258 11.55 -1.22 6.07
C ALA A 258 10.29 -0.62 5.43
N GLY A 259 9.69 0.37 6.07
CA GLY A 259 8.39 0.91 5.68
C GLY A 259 8.34 1.39 4.23
N TRP A 260 9.41 2.04 3.75
CA TRP A 260 9.48 2.53 2.37
C TRP A 260 9.35 1.42 1.31
N ARG A 261 9.75 0.18 1.61
CA ARG A 261 9.55 -0.98 0.71
C ARG A 261 8.09 -1.40 0.60
N MET A 262 7.30 -1.00 1.60
CA MET A 262 5.85 -1.19 1.67
C MET A 262 5.08 0.10 1.28
N GLY A 263 5.77 1.12 0.76
CA GLY A 263 5.14 2.44 0.49
C GLY A 263 4.76 3.21 1.76
N LEU A 264 5.37 2.88 2.90
CA LEU A 264 5.15 3.53 4.18
C LEU A 264 6.29 4.50 4.47
N GLY A 265 6.10 5.77 4.15
CA GLY A 265 7.07 6.84 4.40
C GLY A 265 8.19 6.94 3.35
N ASP A 266 9.12 7.86 3.60
CA ASP A 266 10.13 8.24 2.63
C ASP A 266 11.15 7.12 2.39
N ARG A 267 11.47 6.87 1.11
CA ARG A 267 12.65 6.08 0.75
C ARG A 267 13.88 6.86 1.20
N PRO A 268 14.82 6.25 1.96
CA PRO A 268 16.12 6.85 2.18
C PRO A 268 16.74 7.16 0.82
N THR A 269 16.88 8.43 0.49
CA THR A 269 17.66 8.83 -0.68
C THR A 269 19.13 8.66 -0.33
N ASP A 270 19.96 8.37 -1.34
CA ASP A 270 21.41 8.19 -1.19
C ASP A 270 22.03 9.50 -0.69
N GLY A 271 22.03 9.71 0.64
CA GLY A 271 22.55 10.91 1.28
C GLY A 271 21.75 11.42 2.50
N SER A 272 20.47 11.03 2.65
CA SER A 272 19.73 11.34 3.87
C SER A 272 20.00 10.28 4.92
N ASN A 273 20.79 10.60 5.94
CA ASN A 273 21.00 9.76 7.13
C ASN A 273 19.72 9.72 7.98
N ALA A 274 18.63 9.14 7.46
CA ALA A 274 17.45 8.85 8.27
C ALA A 274 17.90 7.92 9.41
N THR A 275 17.88 8.43 10.63
CA THR A 275 18.24 7.63 11.79
C THR A 275 17.16 6.55 12.01
N HIS A 276 17.53 5.36 12.49
CA HIS A 276 16.57 4.24 12.67
C HIS A 276 15.33 4.58 13.53
N GLY A 277 15.34 5.68 14.29
CA GLY A 277 14.18 6.18 15.04
C GLY A 277 13.18 7.02 14.23
N GLU A 278 13.53 7.37 12.99
CA GLU A 278 12.70 8.16 12.06
C GLU A 278 12.07 7.28 10.97
N SER A 279 12.40 5.99 10.93
CA SER A 279 11.97 5.09 9.86
C SER A 279 10.67 4.38 10.20
N SER A 280 9.69 4.50 9.30
CA SER A 280 8.54 3.61 9.25
C SER A 280 8.97 2.16 9.07
N TRP A 281 8.18 1.22 9.58
CA TRP A 281 8.45 -0.23 9.46
C TRP A 281 7.16 -1.05 9.46
N LEU A 282 7.28 -2.27 8.95
CA LEU A 282 6.27 -3.33 9.05
C LEU A 282 6.92 -4.52 9.74
N ARG A 283 6.27 -5.06 10.77
CA ARG A 283 6.65 -6.32 11.41
C ARG A 283 5.55 -7.34 11.26
N VAL A 284 5.95 -8.55 10.92
CA VAL A 284 5.04 -9.69 10.79
C VAL A 284 5.57 -10.82 11.66
N TRP A 285 4.74 -11.31 12.56
CA TRP A 285 5.04 -12.45 13.42
C TRP A 285 4.27 -13.67 12.92
N VAL A 286 4.98 -14.68 12.45
CA VAL A 286 4.42 -15.88 11.83
C VAL A 286 4.36 -17.01 12.84
N ALA A 287 3.16 -17.54 13.12
CA ALA A 287 3.00 -18.67 14.04
C ALA A 287 3.65 -19.93 13.47
N ARG A 288 4.41 -20.65 14.30
CA ARG A 288 5.18 -21.83 13.83
C ARG A 288 4.31 -23.03 13.48
N ASP A 289 3.18 -23.18 14.16
CA ASP A 289 2.28 -24.33 14.05
C ASP A 289 1.50 -24.34 12.73
N ASN A 290 0.99 -23.18 12.29
CA ASN A 290 0.21 -23.08 11.06
C ASN A 290 0.88 -22.24 9.95
N GLN A 291 2.06 -21.66 10.23
CA GLN A 291 2.80 -20.81 9.30
C GLN A 291 1.98 -19.61 8.79
N LEU A 292 1.04 -19.08 9.57
CA LEU A 292 0.25 -17.89 9.25
C LEU A 292 0.59 -16.72 10.18
N PRO A 293 0.37 -15.45 9.76
CA PRO A 293 0.56 -14.31 10.65
C PRO A 293 -0.31 -14.42 11.92
N ALA A 294 0.33 -14.24 13.08
CA ALA A 294 -0.31 -14.18 14.40
C ALA A 294 -0.41 -12.75 14.93
N LEU A 295 0.49 -11.86 14.49
CA LEU A 295 0.51 -10.43 14.82
C LEU A 295 1.15 -9.68 13.65
N ILE A 296 0.54 -8.56 13.27
CA ILE A 296 1.12 -7.62 12.31
C ILE A 296 1.21 -6.27 13.00
N GLU A 297 2.39 -5.67 13.01
CA GLU A 297 2.62 -4.34 13.57
C GLU A 297 3.13 -3.42 12.45
N ILE A 298 2.57 -2.23 12.35
CA ILE A 298 2.96 -1.23 11.36
C ILE A 298 3.29 0.04 12.13
N GLU A 299 4.40 0.67 11.83
CA GLU A 299 4.70 2.01 12.30
C GLU A 299 4.93 2.92 11.10
N ARG A 300 4.23 4.05 11.10
CA ARG A 300 4.38 5.12 10.12
C ARG A 300 4.87 6.35 10.86
N ALA A 301 6.02 6.87 10.47
CA ALA A 301 6.53 8.15 10.94
C ALA A 301 6.44 9.15 9.79
N THR A 302 5.71 10.25 10.01
CA THR A 302 5.55 11.33 9.04
C THR A 302 6.03 12.63 9.67
N LYS A 303 7.01 13.26 9.01
CA LYS A 303 7.49 14.57 9.41
C LYS A 303 6.57 15.67 8.87
N TRP A 304 6.11 16.53 9.75
CA TRP A 304 5.34 17.73 9.45
C TRP A 304 6.20 18.97 9.68
N ASN A 305 5.78 20.12 9.14
CA ASN A 305 6.46 21.39 9.42
C ASN A 305 6.43 21.77 10.92
N PHE A 306 5.43 21.27 11.64
CA PHE A 306 5.18 21.58 13.05
C PHE A 306 5.54 20.42 13.99
N GLY A 307 6.22 19.37 13.50
CA GLY A 307 6.64 18.26 14.35
C GLY A 307 6.56 16.90 13.68
N TRP A 308 6.40 15.84 14.45
CA TRP A 308 6.30 14.46 13.94
C TRP A 308 4.94 13.88 14.25
N SER A 309 4.39 13.11 13.32
CA SER A 309 3.29 12.20 13.60
C SER A 309 3.81 10.78 13.51
N ARG A 310 3.52 9.97 14.53
CA ARG A 310 3.77 8.54 14.55
C ARG A 310 2.44 7.82 14.67
N SER A 311 2.13 6.97 13.71
CA SER A 311 0.98 6.07 13.76
C SER A 311 1.48 4.64 13.87
N ARG A 312 1.18 3.97 14.99
CA ARG A 312 1.45 2.56 15.18
C ARG A 312 0.15 1.78 15.13
N VAL A 313 0.03 0.89 14.17
CA VAL A 313 -1.10 -0.04 14.01
C VAL A 313 -0.65 -1.42 14.45
N ALA A 314 -1.41 -2.07 15.32
CA ALA A 314 -1.22 -3.47 15.69
C ALA A 314 -2.49 -4.25 15.33
N MET A 315 -2.33 -5.32 14.54
CA MET A 315 -3.37 -6.28 14.22
C MET A 315 -3.09 -7.57 15.00
N ASP A 316 -3.90 -7.86 16.01
CA ASP A 316 -3.75 -9.02 16.90
C ASP A 316 -5.00 -9.91 16.89
N ASP A 317 -4.95 -11.03 17.62
CA ASP A 317 -6.00 -12.06 17.63
C ASP A 317 -6.43 -12.47 16.21
N ILE A 318 -5.44 -12.60 15.32
CA ILE A 318 -5.68 -12.91 13.91
C ILE A 318 -6.18 -14.36 13.79
N ARG A 319 -7.41 -14.49 13.29
CA ARG A 319 -8.09 -15.76 13.01
C ARG A 319 -8.31 -15.87 11.52
N TRP A 320 -7.84 -16.97 10.94
CA TRP A 320 -7.87 -17.26 9.51
C TRP A 320 -8.96 -18.28 9.19
N ASP A 321 -9.55 -18.18 8.00
CA ASP A 321 -10.53 -19.12 7.44
C ASP A 321 -11.72 -19.39 8.38
N ILE A 322 -12.13 -18.38 9.15
CA ILE A 322 -13.32 -18.43 9.99
C ILE A 322 -14.59 -18.18 9.17
N PRO A 323 -15.74 -18.76 9.55
CA PRO A 323 -17.01 -18.40 8.92
C PRO A 323 -17.31 -16.92 9.18
N LEU A 324 -17.47 -16.14 8.11
CA LEU A 324 -17.94 -14.76 8.14
C LEU A 324 -19.26 -14.68 7.36
N ASP A 325 -20.15 -13.78 7.77
CA ASP A 325 -21.36 -13.49 7.01
C ASP A 325 -21.00 -12.71 5.74
N ALA A 326 -21.23 -13.31 4.58
CA ALA A 326 -20.96 -12.68 3.29
C ALA A 326 -21.82 -11.43 3.06
N ASN A 327 -22.99 -11.34 3.71
CA ASN A 327 -23.87 -10.17 3.59
C ASN A 327 -23.24 -8.91 4.23
N ALA A 328 -22.39 -9.09 5.26
CA ALA A 328 -21.67 -7.97 5.87
C ALA A 328 -20.65 -7.31 4.92
N PHE A 329 -20.35 -7.93 3.78
CA PHE A 329 -19.44 -7.44 2.75
C PHE A 329 -20.17 -6.96 1.49
N GLN A 330 -21.49 -6.85 1.52
CA GLN A 330 -22.26 -6.19 0.47
C GLN A 330 -22.26 -4.67 0.70
N PRO A 331 -22.37 -3.86 -0.37
CA PRO A 331 -22.70 -2.45 -0.24
C PRO A 331 -23.89 -2.26 0.72
N PRO A 332 -23.86 -1.27 1.62
CA PRO A 332 -25.03 -0.97 2.43
C PRO A 332 -26.23 -0.68 1.53
N GLU A 333 -27.41 -1.14 1.91
CA GLU A 333 -28.65 -0.75 1.21
C GLU A 333 -28.73 0.77 1.20
N GLU A 334 -29.10 1.35 0.06
CA GLU A 334 -29.31 2.79 -0.08
C GLU A 334 -30.54 3.19 0.75
N THR A 335 -30.34 3.45 2.04
CA THR A 335 -31.37 4.02 2.90
C THR A 335 -31.51 5.48 2.50
N GLY A 336 -32.50 5.76 1.65
CA GLY A 336 -32.70 7.04 0.97
C GLY A 336 -32.41 8.28 1.82
N ASP A 337 -31.70 9.21 1.16
CA ASP A 337 -31.52 10.65 1.43
C ASP A 337 -30.13 11.14 1.88
N GLU A 338 -29.16 10.30 2.27
CA GLU A 338 -27.83 10.80 2.66
C GLU A 338 -26.62 10.00 2.13
N THR A 339 -26.76 9.36 0.96
CA THR A 339 -25.59 8.80 0.26
C THR A 339 -24.92 9.88 -0.57
N VAL A 340 -23.71 10.30 -0.18
CA VAL A 340 -22.88 11.20 -1.00
C VAL A 340 -21.86 10.35 -1.75
N THR A 341 -21.94 10.36 -3.08
CA THR A 341 -21.00 9.65 -3.94
C THR A 341 -20.01 10.63 -4.54
N THR A 342 -18.72 10.38 -4.27
CA THR A 342 -17.61 11.10 -4.88
C THR A 342 -16.86 10.18 -5.81
N GLU A 343 -16.81 10.55 -7.09
CA GLU A 343 -16.00 9.85 -8.06
C GLU A 343 -14.53 10.20 -7.87
N VAL A 344 -13.69 9.17 -7.72
CA VAL A 344 -12.24 9.31 -7.74
C VAL A 344 -11.76 9.13 -9.19
N PRO A 345 -11.10 10.14 -9.79
CA PRO A 345 -10.56 10.04 -11.14
C PRO A 345 -9.56 8.89 -11.27
N ALA A 346 -9.38 8.38 -12.49
CA ALA A 346 -8.30 7.43 -12.75
C ALA A 346 -6.93 8.07 -12.52
N ALA A 347 -5.96 7.28 -12.05
CA ALA A 347 -4.59 7.72 -11.86
C ALA A 347 -3.88 7.84 -13.23
N THR A 348 -4.12 8.97 -13.89
CA THR A 348 -3.53 9.38 -15.16
C THR A 348 -2.70 10.66 -14.98
N GLU A 349 -1.87 10.99 -15.97
CA GLU A 349 -1.13 12.27 -16.00
C GLU A 349 -2.08 13.47 -15.92
N GLU A 350 -3.21 13.40 -16.62
CA GLU A 350 -4.24 14.44 -16.58
C GLU A 350 -4.82 14.61 -15.17
N ALA A 351 -5.09 13.51 -14.47
CA ALA A 351 -5.56 13.57 -13.08
C ALA A 351 -4.48 14.08 -12.11
N LEU A 352 -3.20 13.79 -12.36
CA LEU A 352 -2.10 14.41 -11.63
C LEU A 352 -2.11 15.93 -11.80
N ILE A 353 -2.22 16.42 -13.04
CA ILE A 353 -2.23 17.86 -13.33
C ILE A 353 -3.47 18.53 -12.72
N ASP A 354 -4.65 17.92 -12.84
CA ASP A 354 -5.88 18.45 -12.27
C ASP A 354 -5.83 18.48 -10.72
N GLY A 355 -5.30 17.43 -10.09
CA GLY A 355 -5.09 17.40 -8.64
C GLY A 355 -4.09 18.47 -8.16
N LEU A 356 -2.97 18.66 -8.87
CA LEU A 356 -2.01 19.73 -8.58
C LEU A 356 -2.63 21.13 -8.74
N ARG A 357 -3.46 21.33 -9.77
CA ARG A 357 -4.20 22.58 -9.99
C ARG A 357 -5.19 22.84 -8.86
N ALA A 358 -6.02 21.85 -8.51
CA ALA A 358 -6.99 21.96 -7.43
C ALA A 358 -6.32 22.29 -6.08
N TYR A 359 -5.15 21.69 -5.81
CA TYR A 359 -4.36 22.03 -4.63
C TYR A 359 -3.85 23.48 -4.65
N ALA A 360 -3.35 23.95 -5.80
CA ALA A 360 -2.88 25.33 -5.95
C ALA A 360 -4.01 26.36 -5.79
N ASP A 361 -5.19 26.08 -6.35
CA ASP A 361 -6.38 26.91 -6.19
C ASP A 361 -6.82 26.99 -4.72
N GLN A 362 -6.86 25.85 -4.02
CA GLN A 362 -7.13 25.80 -2.59
C GLN A 362 -6.07 26.57 -1.78
N SER A 363 -4.82 26.52 -2.23
CA SER A 363 -3.72 27.23 -1.58
C SER A 363 -3.84 28.74 -1.70
N ALA A 364 -4.22 29.25 -2.87
CA ALA A 364 -4.50 30.66 -3.07
C ALA A 364 -5.66 31.15 -2.18
N GLN A 365 -6.72 30.34 -2.04
CA GLN A 365 -7.85 30.67 -1.15
C GLN A 365 -7.45 30.75 0.31
N ILE A 366 -6.67 29.77 0.79
CA ILE A 366 -6.15 29.75 2.17
C ILE A 366 -5.25 30.95 2.43
N GLU A 367 -4.33 31.26 1.52
CA GLU A 367 -3.44 32.41 1.66
C GLU A 367 -4.22 33.73 1.71
N ALA A 368 -5.23 33.92 0.86
CA ALA A 368 -6.08 35.11 0.90
C ALA A 368 -6.79 35.27 2.25
N LEU A 369 -7.31 34.18 2.82
CA LEU A 369 -7.97 34.19 4.12
C LEU A 369 -6.99 34.44 5.28
N LEU A 370 -5.78 33.87 5.20
CA LEU A 370 -4.72 34.12 6.19
C LEU A 370 -4.22 35.56 6.11
N GLN A 371 -4.10 36.15 4.92
CA GLN A 371 -3.76 37.57 4.75
C GLN A 371 -4.84 38.48 5.35
N GLU A 372 -6.12 38.20 5.07
CA GLU A 372 -7.24 38.92 5.69
C GLU A 372 -7.20 38.79 7.22
N ALA A 373 -6.99 37.59 7.74
CA ALA A 373 -6.91 37.34 9.18
C ALA A 373 -5.71 38.08 9.82
N THR A 374 -4.55 38.09 9.15
CA THR A 374 -3.33 38.76 9.60
C THR A 374 -3.53 40.27 9.66
N ALA A 375 -4.05 40.88 8.59
CA ALA A 375 -4.34 42.31 8.54
C ALA A 375 -5.31 42.74 9.65
N ARG A 376 -6.29 41.88 9.97
CA ARG A 376 -7.27 42.12 11.05
C ARG A 376 -6.72 41.91 12.47
N ALA A 377 -5.58 41.26 12.60
CA ALA A 377 -4.90 40.95 13.86
C ALA A 377 -3.65 41.81 14.09
N ALA A 378 -3.44 42.87 13.29
CA ALA A 378 -2.23 43.69 13.32
C ALA A 378 -1.86 44.22 14.72
N ASP A 379 -2.86 44.48 15.57
CA ASP A 379 -2.68 45.01 16.94
C ASP A 379 -2.75 43.93 18.04
N ASP A 380 -2.78 42.64 17.67
CA ASP A 380 -2.94 41.50 18.59
C ASP A 380 -1.83 40.46 18.36
N PRO A 381 -0.69 40.57 19.08
CA PRO A 381 0.48 39.70 18.90
C PRO A 381 0.19 38.21 19.15
N GLU A 382 -0.67 37.89 20.11
CA GLU A 382 -1.04 36.51 20.43
C GLU A 382 -1.81 35.89 19.26
N ARG A 383 -2.74 36.66 18.67
CA ARG A 383 -3.49 36.22 17.50
C ARG A 383 -2.63 36.10 16.25
N LEU A 384 -1.64 36.98 16.06
CA LEU A 384 -0.66 36.83 14.98
C LEU A 384 0.14 35.53 15.12
N GLN A 385 0.55 35.18 16.34
CA GLN A 385 1.22 33.91 16.61
C GLN A 385 0.32 32.71 16.30
N GLN A 386 -0.96 32.75 16.68
CA GLN A 386 -1.93 31.69 16.34
C GLN A 386 -2.14 31.56 14.83
N ILE A 387 -2.23 32.68 14.10
CA ILE A 387 -2.36 32.67 12.63
C ILE A 387 -1.11 32.06 11.99
N GLU A 388 0.08 32.37 12.49
CA GLU A 388 1.33 31.81 11.98
C GLU A 388 1.45 30.30 12.24
N GLN A 389 0.98 29.82 13.40
CA GLN A 389 0.87 28.39 13.66
C GLN A 389 -0.08 27.71 12.67
N VAL A 390 -1.25 28.30 12.40
CA VAL A 390 -2.19 27.79 11.40
C VAL A 390 -1.56 27.80 10.00
N ARG A 391 -0.86 28.89 9.62
CA ARG A 391 -0.12 29.00 8.35
C ARG A 391 0.84 27.83 8.15
N GLY A 392 1.62 27.50 9.19
CA GLY A 392 2.56 26.37 9.20
C GLY A 392 1.87 25.01 9.08
N ILE A 393 0.74 24.80 9.78
CA ILE A 393 -0.05 23.55 9.71
C ILE A 393 -0.64 23.34 8.32
N LEU A 394 -1.11 24.42 7.68
CA LEU A 394 -1.77 24.34 6.38
C LEU A 394 -0.80 24.32 5.20
N TYR A 395 0.51 24.43 5.42
CA TYR A 395 1.50 24.59 4.34
C TYR A 395 1.11 25.75 3.41
N ALA A 396 0.68 26.88 3.97
CA ALA A 396 0.17 27.99 3.18
C ALA A 396 1.24 28.65 2.30
N ASP A 397 2.51 28.55 2.69
CA ASP A 397 3.63 29.13 1.92
C ASP A 397 3.98 28.32 0.66
N SER A 398 3.47 27.09 0.55
CA SER A 398 3.67 26.22 -0.61
C SER A 398 2.40 26.17 -1.44
N ALA A 399 2.46 26.73 -2.64
CA ALA A 399 1.32 26.71 -3.54
C ALA A 399 1.12 25.37 -4.25
N TYR A 400 2.17 24.57 -4.40
CA TYR A 400 2.05 23.13 -4.70
C TYR A 400 2.27 22.30 -3.44
N PRO A 401 1.79 21.05 -3.40
CA PRO A 401 2.17 20.13 -2.33
C PRO A 401 3.70 20.07 -2.21
N PRO A 402 4.30 20.13 -1.01
CA PRO A 402 5.74 19.91 -0.85
C PRO A 402 6.16 18.49 -1.26
N ARG A 403 5.26 17.50 -1.17
CA ARG A 403 5.48 16.10 -1.54
C ARG A 403 4.19 15.49 -2.11
N LEU A 404 4.32 14.53 -3.02
CA LEU A 404 3.21 13.74 -3.59
C LEU A 404 3.09 12.35 -2.96
N ASP A 405 3.63 12.18 -1.76
CA ASP A 405 3.56 10.92 -1.04
C ASP A 405 2.08 10.56 -0.73
N PRO A 406 1.63 9.33 -1.04
CA PRO A 406 0.24 8.92 -0.88
C PRO A 406 -0.21 8.83 0.59
N THR A 407 0.71 8.84 1.55
CA THR A 407 0.39 8.88 2.98
C THR A 407 0.32 10.31 3.50
N TRP A 408 1.18 11.20 3.02
CA TRP A 408 1.22 12.60 3.42
C TRP A 408 0.10 13.43 2.79
N LEU A 409 -0.14 13.24 1.49
CA LEU A 409 -0.97 14.14 0.70
C LEU A 409 -2.47 14.13 1.10
N PRO A 410 -3.13 12.97 1.32
CA PRO A 410 -4.52 12.95 1.78
C PRO A 410 -4.69 13.64 3.13
N THR A 411 -3.76 13.40 4.07
CA THR A 411 -3.76 14.05 5.38
C THR A 411 -3.54 15.55 5.25
N ALA A 412 -2.63 16.00 4.39
CA ALA A 412 -2.41 17.42 4.15
C ALA A 412 -3.67 18.11 3.59
N VAL A 413 -4.38 17.49 2.64
CA VAL A 413 -5.65 18.05 2.12
C VAL A 413 -6.72 18.10 3.21
N ALA A 414 -6.85 17.05 4.01
CA ALA A 414 -7.79 17.02 5.13
C ALA A 414 -7.45 18.12 6.17
N SER A 415 -6.18 18.28 6.52
CA SER A 415 -5.71 19.36 7.39
C SER A 415 -6.02 20.75 6.81
N ARG A 416 -5.85 20.94 5.49
CA ARG A 416 -6.20 22.18 4.80
C ARG A 416 -7.70 22.49 4.89
N ALA A 417 -8.56 21.50 4.68
CA ALA A 417 -10.00 21.66 4.84
C ALA A 417 -10.38 22.03 6.29
N ALA A 418 -9.78 21.34 7.27
CA ALA A 418 -10.02 21.63 8.69
C ALA A 418 -9.54 23.03 9.10
N GLY A 419 -8.35 23.46 8.66
CA GLY A 419 -7.85 24.80 8.96
C GLY A 419 -8.63 25.90 8.25
N LEU A 420 -9.09 25.66 7.02
CA LEU A 420 -10.00 26.58 6.33
C LEU A 420 -11.31 26.77 7.11
N ALA A 421 -11.88 25.68 7.64
CA ALA A 421 -13.07 25.73 8.48
C ALA A 421 -12.82 26.53 9.77
N ALA A 422 -11.64 26.36 10.38
CA ALA A 422 -11.24 27.07 11.57
C ALA A 422 -11.10 28.58 11.31
N VAL A 423 -10.43 28.99 10.22
CA VAL A 423 -10.27 30.40 9.84
C VAL A 423 -11.62 31.05 9.58
N GLN A 424 -12.54 30.35 8.90
CA GLN A 424 -13.90 30.85 8.67
C GLN A 424 -14.71 30.99 9.97
N ARG A 425 -14.59 30.05 10.91
CA ARG A 425 -15.23 30.17 12.24
C ARG A 425 -14.69 31.36 13.02
N LEU A 426 -13.39 31.64 12.95
CA LEU A 426 -12.78 32.81 13.58
C LEU A 426 -13.31 34.12 13.00
N LYS A 427 -13.57 34.15 11.68
CA LYS A 427 -14.23 35.28 11.00
C LYS A 427 -15.67 35.46 11.49
N ALA A 428 -16.47 34.39 11.44
CA ALA A 428 -17.88 34.42 11.82
C ALA A 428 -18.10 34.83 13.29
N ARG A 429 -17.31 34.31 14.24
CA ARG A 429 -17.42 34.68 15.67
C ARG A 429 -17.18 36.17 15.91
N ARG A 430 -16.26 36.80 15.15
CA ARG A 430 -15.98 38.22 15.28
C ARG A 430 -17.10 39.06 14.67
N ASP A 431 -17.57 38.68 13.49
CA ASP A 431 -18.67 39.39 12.83
C ASP A 431 -19.95 39.32 13.72
N ALA A 432 -20.17 38.19 14.40
CA ALA A 432 -21.21 38.05 15.42
C ALA A 432 -20.95 38.90 16.69
N ALA A 433 -19.71 38.94 17.21
CA ALA A 433 -19.38 39.79 18.37
C ALA A 433 -19.48 41.30 18.07
N ALA A 434 -19.32 41.70 16.81
CA ALA A 434 -19.52 43.07 16.37
C ALA A 434 -21.01 43.44 16.18
N ALA A 435 -21.89 42.43 16.08
CA ALA A 435 -23.34 42.62 16.05
C ALA A 435 -23.88 42.51 17.49
N GLU A 436 -24.16 43.64 18.13
CA GLU A 436 -24.58 43.74 19.55
C GLU A 436 -25.81 42.87 19.95
N ASP A 437 -26.52 42.24 19.01
CA ASP A 437 -27.76 41.47 19.23
C ASP A 437 -27.69 39.96 18.88
N ALA A 438 -26.50 39.38 18.62
CA ALA A 438 -26.39 38.00 18.13
C ALA A 438 -26.51 36.93 19.23
N THR A 439 -27.72 36.69 19.75
CA THR A 439 -28.07 35.39 20.36
C THR A 439 -28.20 34.35 19.25
N THR A 440 -27.09 33.83 18.73
CA THR A 440 -27.16 32.91 17.59
C THR A 440 -26.21 31.74 17.79
N ASP A 441 -26.78 30.66 18.31
CA ASP A 441 -26.20 29.32 18.40
C ASP A 441 -26.21 28.59 17.04
N GLN A 442 -26.33 29.31 15.93
CA GLN A 442 -26.75 28.73 14.65
C GLN A 442 -25.97 29.27 13.46
N ALA A 443 -25.26 28.32 12.85
CA ALA A 443 -24.64 28.29 11.53
C ALA A 443 -23.12 28.25 11.61
N THR A 444 -22.59 27.06 11.91
CA THR A 444 -21.23 26.71 11.47
C THR A 444 -21.17 27.02 9.98
N PRO A 445 -20.29 27.91 9.50
CA PRO A 445 -20.14 28.15 8.08
C PRO A 445 -19.92 26.79 7.42
N THR A 446 -20.90 26.37 6.63
CA THR A 446 -20.78 25.17 5.82
C THR A 446 -19.83 25.56 4.71
N LEU A 447 -18.55 25.27 4.91
CA LEU A 447 -17.69 25.01 3.76
C LEU A 447 -18.47 24.13 2.79
N ASP A 448 -18.34 24.43 1.50
CA ASP A 448 -18.90 23.57 0.47
C ASP A 448 -18.22 22.21 0.57
N ALA A 449 -18.84 21.32 1.38
CA ALA A 449 -18.30 20.02 1.71
C ALA A 449 -18.09 19.19 0.44
N ALA A 450 -18.98 19.37 -0.55
CA ALA A 450 -18.86 18.73 -1.85
C ALA A 450 -17.64 19.24 -2.62
N ALA A 451 -17.38 20.56 -2.65
CA ALA A 451 -16.18 21.10 -3.29
C ALA A 451 -14.88 20.60 -2.63
N HIS A 452 -14.86 20.46 -1.30
CA HIS A 452 -13.71 19.89 -0.60
C HIS A 452 -13.52 18.40 -0.89
N GLU A 453 -14.61 17.64 -0.91
CA GLU A 453 -14.57 16.22 -1.21
C GLU A 453 -14.06 15.99 -2.64
N GLN A 454 -14.52 16.80 -3.58
CA GLN A 454 -14.03 16.77 -4.96
C GLN A 454 -12.54 17.15 -5.06
N THR A 455 -12.10 18.16 -4.31
CA THR A 455 -10.67 18.54 -4.24
C THR A 455 -9.84 17.39 -3.69
N ALA A 456 -10.30 16.76 -2.61
CA ALA A 456 -9.63 15.60 -2.01
C ALA A 456 -9.55 14.44 -3.01
N ALA A 457 -10.62 14.12 -3.74
CA ALA A 457 -10.62 13.07 -4.74
C ALA A 457 -9.62 13.32 -5.88
N ARG A 458 -9.52 14.56 -6.39
CA ARG A 458 -8.56 14.94 -7.43
C ARG A 458 -7.11 14.84 -6.93
N VAL A 459 -6.85 15.37 -5.75
CA VAL A 459 -5.51 15.31 -5.14
C VAL A 459 -5.13 13.85 -4.81
N PHE A 460 -6.09 13.03 -4.39
CA PHE A 460 -5.87 11.61 -4.17
C PHE A 460 -5.47 10.89 -5.47
N ALA A 461 -6.16 11.16 -6.59
CA ALA A 461 -5.78 10.63 -7.90
C ALA A 461 -4.37 11.07 -8.34
N ALA A 462 -3.96 12.31 -8.03
CA ALA A 462 -2.61 12.80 -8.26
C ALA A 462 -1.54 12.00 -7.50
N SER A 463 -1.73 11.77 -6.19
CA SER A 463 -0.80 10.91 -5.41
C SER A 463 -0.75 9.48 -5.93
N SER A 464 -1.88 8.97 -6.41
CA SER A 464 -2.00 7.62 -6.94
C SER A 464 -1.20 7.45 -8.24
N TYR A 465 -1.24 8.45 -9.12
CA TYR A 465 -0.40 8.45 -10.33
C TYR A 465 1.09 8.56 -10.00
N TYR A 466 1.47 9.40 -9.03
CA TYR A 466 2.86 9.45 -8.55
C TYR A 466 3.34 8.08 -8.03
N ARG A 467 2.50 7.40 -7.23
CA ARG A 467 2.75 6.03 -6.77
C ARG A 467 2.89 5.04 -7.92
N LYS A 468 2.04 5.12 -8.94
CA LYS A 468 2.13 4.30 -10.16
C LYS A 468 3.51 4.44 -10.82
N LEU A 469 4.00 5.67 -10.99
CA LEU A 469 5.33 5.91 -11.56
C LEU A 469 6.46 5.28 -10.73
N LEU A 470 6.36 5.28 -9.40
CA LEU A 470 7.31 4.59 -8.52
C LEU A 470 7.27 3.07 -8.72
N MET A 471 6.07 2.48 -8.80
CA MET A 471 5.87 1.03 -9.01
C MET A 471 6.37 0.58 -10.38
N GLU A 472 6.21 1.41 -11.41
CA GLU A 472 6.72 1.18 -12.76
C GLU A 472 8.22 1.52 -12.92
N HIS A 473 8.91 1.86 -11.83
CA HIS A 473 10.33 2.25 -11.83
C HIS A 473 10.66 3.39 -12.80
N ARG A 474 9.74 4.34 -13.00
CA ARG A 474 9.92 5.51 -13.89
C ARG A 474 10.78 6.63 -13.28
N ALA A 475 11.36 6.41 -12.10
CA ALA A 475 12.19 7.36 -11.36
C ALA A 475 11.61 8.79 -11.29
N PRO A 476 10.36 8.95 -10.78
CA PRO A 476 9.78 10.29 -10.66
C PRO A 476 10.54 11.15 -9.63
N GLU A 477 10.79 12.39 -10.00
CA GLU A 477 11.34 13.45 -9.14
C GLU A 477 10.35 14.60 -9.06
N TYR A 478 10.10 15.09 -7.85
CA TYR A 478 9.10 16.12 -7.57
C TYR A 478 9.68 17.28 -6.75
N PHE A 479 9.41 18.51 -7.18
CA PHE A 479 10.03 19.74 -6.68
C PHE A 479 9.01 20.76 -6.14
N GLY A 480 7.79 20.33 -5.79
CA GLY A 480 6.69 21.22 -5.40
C GLY A 480 6.98 22.15 -4.21
N ALA A 481 7.91 21.79 -3.32
CA ALA A 481 8.33 22.67 -2.24
C ALA A 481 9.10 23.94 -2.70
N LYS A 482 9.63 23.96 -3.93
CA LYS A 482 10.47 25.05 -4.46
C LYS A 482 9.83 25.79 -5.63
N VAL A 483 8.81 25.21 -6.26
CA VAL A 483 8.22 25.71 -7.50
C VAL A 483 6.96 26.51 -7.21
N LYS A 484 6.82 27.66 -7.87
CA LYS A 484 5.64 28.53 -7.76
C LYS A 484 4.70 28.33 -8.96
N PRO A 485 3.37 28.41 -8.77
CA PRO A 485 2.42 28.40 -9.87
C PRO A 485 2.72 29.49 -10.89
N GLY A 486 2.69 29.12 -12.17
CA GLY A 486 2.92 30.03 -13.30
C GLY A 486 4.38 30.16 -13.72
N ASP A 487 5.34 29.59 -13.00
CA ASP A 487 6.75 29.57 -13.41
C ASP A 487 6.97 28.55 -14.54
N LYS A 488 6.93 29.05 -15.78
CA LYS A 488 7.13 28.25 -17.01
C LYS A 488 8.51 27.63 -17.11
N SER A 489 9.50 28.19 -16.41
CA SER A 489 10.89 27.76 -16.51
C SER A 489 11.25 26.71 -15.45
N ALA A 490 10.55 26.70 -14.31
CA ALA A 490 10.80 25.75 -13.25
C ALA A 490 10.21 24.36 -13.56
N VAL A 491 11.00 23.32 -13.32
CA VAL A 491 10.55 21.91 -13.37
C VAL A 491 9.83 21.59 -12.06
N LEU A 492 8.52 21.35 -12.12
CA LEU A 492 7.73 20.91 -10.98
C LEU A 492 7.89 19.41 -10.74
N MET A 493 7.84 18.62 -11.80
CA MET A 493 7.99 17.17 -11.75
C MET A 493 8.64 16.66 -13.02
N ARG A 494 9.41 15.58 -12.93
CA ARG A 494 9.92 14.86 -14.10
C ARG A 494 10.00 13.35 -13.85
N TRP A 495 9.92 12.56 -14.91
CA TRP A 495 10.13 11.10 -14.87
C TRP A 495 10.53 10.57 -16.25
N MET A 496 11.09 9.35 -16.29
CA MET A 496 11.49 8.70 -17.54
C MET A 496 10.28 8.07 -18.24
N LEU A 497 10.09 8.35 -19.53
CA LEU A 497 9.13 7.62 -20.39
C LEU A 497 9.77 6.38 -21.04
N ASP A 498 11.06 6.49 -21.38
CA ASP A 498 11.91 5.43 -21.91
C ASP A 498 13.37 5.72 -21.51
N GLU A 499 14.36 5.05 -22.11
CA GLU A 499 15.79 5.23 -21.78
C GLU A 499 16.34 6.63 -22.12
N SER A 500 15.67 7.35 -23.02
CA SER A 500 16.16 8.60 -23.62
C SER A 500 15.18 9.76 -23.52
N THR A 501 13.92 9.52 -23.12
CA THR A 501 12.89 10.56 -23.06
C THR A 501 12.45 10.80 -21.62
N ILE A 502 12.48 12.07 -21.21
CA ILE A 502 12.00 12.54 -19.92
C ILE A 502 10.71 13.34 -20.15
N ARG A 503 9.66 13.00 -19.41
CA ARG A 503 8.44 13.80 -19.30
C ARG A 503 8.62 14.84 -18.22
N ILE A 504 8.33 16.10 -18.50
CA ILE A 504 8.46 17.23 -17.59
C ILE A 504 7.10 17.91 -17.42
N ILE A 505 6.72 18.16 -16.16
CA ILE A 505 5.66 19.10 -15.78
C ILE A 505 6.34 20.36 -15.25
N ARG A 506 6.00 21.52 -15.81
CA ARG A 506 6.52 22.83 -15.40
C ARG A 506 5.69 23.46 -14.27
N GLY A 507 6.19 24.53 -13.67
CA GLY A 507 5.49 25.28 -12.62
C GLY A 507 4.20 25.96 -13.08
N ASP A 508 3.96 26.12 -14.38
CA ASP A 508 2.66 26.54 -14.93
C ASP A 508 1.74 25.36 -15.32
N LEU A 509 2.14 24.13 -14.93
CA LEU A 509 1.48 22.86 -15.27
C LEU A 509 1.48 22.53 -16.77
N SER A 510 2.30 23.21 -17.59
CA SER A 510 2.56 22.76 -18.95
C SER A 510 3.38 21.46 -18.95
N VAL A 511 3.17 20.66 -19.98
CA VAL A 511 3.77 19.33 -20.14
C VAL A 511 4.60 19.31 -21.40
N GLU A 512 5.81 18.77 -21.32
CA GLU A 512 6.66 18.56 -22.48
C GLU A 512 7.51 17.29 -22.36
N ASP A 513 7.89 16.74 -23.51
CA ASP A 513 8.84 15.65 -23.64
C ASP A 513 10.20 16.21 -24.05
N VAL A 514 11.23 15.86 -23.29
CA VAL A 514 12.61 16.27 -23.55
C VAL A 514 13.45 15.03 -23.77
N THR A 515 14.14 14.95 -24.91
CA THR A 515 15.19 13.95 -25.10
C THR A 515 16.33 14.26 -24.14
N ALA A 516 16.64 13.31 -23.25
CA ALA A 516 17.79 13.36 -22.37
C ALA A 516 19.05 13.52 -23.22
N GLY A 517 19.52 14.76 -23.36
CA GLY A 517 20.83 15.02 -23.93
C GLY A 517 21.88 14.32 -23.08
N ALA A 518 23.00 13.91 -23.68
CA ALA A 518 24.08 13.21 -22.97
C ALA A 518 24.60 13.94 -21.72
N ASN A 519 24.32 15.24 -21.58
CA ASN A 519 24.70 16.07 -20.43
C ASN A 519 23.62 16.23 -19.34
N MET A 520 22.41 15.67 -19.50
CA MET A 520 21.32 15.75 -18.50
C MET A 520 21.25 14.54 -17.56
N LEU A 521 22.06 13.50 -17.80
CA LEU A 521 22.08 12.25 -17.04
C LEU A 521 23.08 12.23 -15.86
N LEU A 522 23.56 13.39 -15.40
CA LEU A 522 24.41 13.46 -14.21
C LEU A 522 23.63 14.07 -13.03
N PRO A 523 23.58 13.39 -11.87
CA PRO A 523 22.94 13.89 -10.66
C PRO A 523 23.61 15.14 -10.08
#